data_AF-A0A223AT78-F1
#
_entry.id   AF-A0A223AT78-F1
#
_cell.length_a   1.000
_cell.length_b   1.000
_cell.length_c   1.000
_cell.angle_alpha   90.00
_cell.angle_beta   90.00
_cell.angle_gamma   90.00
#
_symmetry.space_group_name_H-M   'P 1'
#
loop_
_entity.id
_entity.type
_entity.pdbx_description
1 polymer ?
#
loop_
_entity_poly.entity_id
_entity_poly.type
_entity_poly.pdbx_seq_one_letter_code
_entity_poly.pdbx_strand_id
1 'polypeptide(L)'
;MDALKKKKNSIIVLVVISSIFFAFAAKHYHDQYKKEELNVIRKNAEMKLVFDLEVDENDNWSKGRNTDIVIEEFNKKGCKITFQEIQSAKVFYSDIKGNNKALESRKKIFEAIKKYKEVESLGDIGNGALQDYLVSQLDWQTK
;
A
#
# COMPACT_ATOMS: atom_id res chain seq x y z
N MET A 1 -3.54 -53.15 31.64
CA MET A 1 -2.63 -52.65 30.57
C MET A 1 -3.36 -51.77 29.54
N ASP A 2 -4.64 -52.03 29.24
CA ASP A 2 -5.42 -51.28 28.22
C ASP A 2 -5.78 -49.83 28.57
N ALA A 3 -6.12 -49.52 29.83
CA ALA A 3 -6.54 -48.16 30.21
C ALA A 3 -5.42 -47.12 30.03
N LEU A 4 -4.18 -47.49 30.34
CA LEU A 4 -2.98 -46.64 30.15
C LEU A 4 -2.67 -46.44 28.66
N LYS A 5 -2.83 -47.48 27.83
CA LYS A 5 -2.63 -47.42 26.37
C LYS A 5 -3.67 -46.52 25.71
N LYS A 6 -4.94 -46.61 26.14
CA LYS A 6 -6.05 -45.75 25.68
C LYS A 6 -5.86 -44.28 26.09
N LYS A 7 -5.40 -44.02 27.32
CA LYS A 7 -5.08 -42.66 27.80
C LYS A 7 -3.91 -42.05 27.01
N LYS A 8 -2.85 -42.82 26.74
CA LYS A 8 -1.68 -42.38 25.96
C LYS A 8 -2.05 -42.09 24.49
N ASN A 9 -2.88 -42.92 23.86
CA ASN A 9 -3.38 -42.67 22.51
C ASN A 9 -4.29 -41.43 22.44
N SER A 10 -5.14 -41.20 23.44
CA SER A 10 -5.98 -39.99 23.52
C SER A 10 -5.13 -38.70 23.63
N ILE A 11 -4.06 -38.73 24.43
CA ILE A 11 -3.11 -37.61 24.53
C ILE A 11 -2.39 -37.37 23.21
N ILE A 12 -1.93 -38.43 22.52
CA ILE A 12 -1.27 -38.30 21.21
C ILE A 12 -2.20 -37.67 20.18
N VAL A 13 -3.47 -38.10 20.13
CA VAL A 13 -4.47 -37.53 19.21
C VAL A 13 -4.72 -36.04 19.50
N LEU A 14 -4.82 -35.65 20.78
CA LEU A 14 -4.97 -34.24 21.17
C LEU A 14 -3.76 -33.38 20.74
N VAL A 15 -2.54 -33.89 20.89
CA VAL A 15 -1.31 -33.19 20.48
C VAL A 15 -1.25 -33.03 18.96
N VAL A 16 -1.63 -34.06 18.19
CA VAL A 16 -1.68 -33.99 16.72
C VAL A 16 -2.73 -32.97 16.25
N ILE A 17 -3.92 -32.97 16.84
CA ILE A 17 -4.96 -32.00 16.51
C ILE A 17 -4.50 -30.57 16.83
N SER A 18 -3.90 -30.34 18.01
CA SER A 18 -3.40 -29.02 18.41
C SER A 18 -2.31 -28.50 17.46
N SER A 19 -1.35 -29.36 17.06
CA SER A 19 -0.28 -28.97 16.14
C SER A 19 -0.80 -28.62 14.74
N ILE A 20 -1.85 -29.29 14.25
CA ILE A 20 -2.52 -28.92 12.99
C ILE A 20 -3.17 -27.52 13.11
N PHE A 21 -3.88 -27.23 14.21
CA PHE A 21 -4.46 -25.91 14.44
C PHE A 21 -3.41 -24.80 14.50
N PHE A 22 -2.27 -25.03 15.17
CA PHE A 22 -1.16 -24.08 15.18
C PHE A 22 -0.58 -23.85 13.78
N ALA A 23 -0.40 -24.90 12.98
CA ALA A 23 0.11 -24.77 11.61
C ALA A 23 -0.85 -23.96 10.71
N PHE A 24 -2.16 -24.19 10.83
CA PHE A 24 -3.17 -23.42 10.11
C PHE A 24 -3.21 -21.95 10.54
N ALA A 25 -3.17 -21.69 11.85
CA ALA A 25 -3.10 -20.33 12.36
C ALA A 25 -1.84 -19.61 11.87
N ALA A 26 -0.67 -20.24 11.98
CA ALA A 26 0.60 -19.69 11.51
C ALA A 26 0.57 -19.38 10.00
N LYS A 27 0.02 -20.29 9.19
CA LYS A 27 -0.18 -20.07 7.75
C LYS A 27 -1.10 -18.90 7.47
N HIS A 28 -2.25 -18.84 8.15
CA HIS A 28 -3.21 -17.73 7.98
C HIS A 28 -2.61 -16.38 8.40
N TYR A 29 -1.90 -16.32 9.53
CA TYR A 29 -1.18 -15.12 9.96
C TYR A 29 -0.12 -14.69 8.95
N HIS A 30 0.66 -15.63 8.43
CA HIS A 30 1.67 -15.37 7.42
C HIS A 30 1.05 -14.90 6.09
N ASP A 31 -0.07 -15.48 5.66
CA ASP A 31 -0.79 -15.07 4.46
C ASP A 31 -1.40 -13.66 4.61
N GLN A 32 -1.94 -13.34 5.79
CA GLN A 32 -2.40 -11.99 6.09
C GLN A 32 -1.24 -10.99 6.14
N TYR A 33 -0.13 -11.34 6.77
CA TYR A 33 1.09 -10.53 6.79
C TYR A 33 1.53 -10.17 5.37
N LYS A 34 1.67 -11.17 4.49
CA LYS A 34 2.05 -10.95 3.10
C LYS A 34 1.06 -10.06 2.36
N LYS A 35 -0.23 -10.24 2.60
CA LYS A 35 -1.29 -9.44 1.96
C LYS A 35 -1.20 -7.96 2.35
N GLU A 36 -0.96 -7.67 3.63
CA GLU A 36 -0.83 -6.30 4.10
C GLU A 36 0.47 -5.64 3.62
N GLU A 37 1.58 -6.39 3.60
CA GLU A 37 2.86 -5.95 3.05
C GLU A 37 2.72 -5.56 1.57
N LEU A 38 2.13 -6.45 0.76
CA LEU A 38 1.81 -6.19 -0.64
C LEU A 38 0.92 -4.95 -0.82
N ASN A 39 -0.04 -4.73 0.07
CA ASN A 39 -0.91 -3.55 0.02
C ASN A 39 -0.13 -2.25 0.28
N VAL A 40 0.86 -2.27 1.19
CA VAL A 40 1.73 -1.11 1.42
C VAL A 40 2.61 -0.84 0.21
N ILE A 41 3.24 -1.87 -0.36
CA ILE A 41 4.07 -1.76 -1.56
C ILE A 41 3.25 -1.18 -2.72
N ARG A 42 2.05 -1.72 -2.96
CA ARG A 42 1.14 -1.24 -4.01
C ARG A 42 0.78 0.24 -3.83
N LYS A 43 0.43 0.64 -2.61
CA LYS A 43 0.09 2.04 -2.32
C LYS A 43 1.31 2.96 -2.45
N ASN A 44 2.51 2.51 -2.12
CA ASN A 44 3.74 3.26 -2.37
C ASN A 44 3.98 3.43 -3.87
N ALA A 45 3.80 2.36 -4.66
CA ALA A 45 3.91 2.42 -6.12
C ALA A 45 2.87 3.36 -6.75
N GLU A 46 1.62 3.36 -6.27
CA GLU A 46 0.57 4.27 -6.74
C GLU A 46 0.97 5.74 -6.54
N MET A 47 1.51 6.11 -5.37
CA MET A 47 1.98 7.48 -5.14
C MET A 47 3.19 7.84 -6.01
N LYS A 48 4.14 6.91 -6.17
CA LYS A 48 5.30 7.12 -7.06
C LYS A 48 4.85 7.46 -8.48
N LEU A 49 3.88 6.70 -9.00
CA LEU A 49 3.34 6.90 -10.33
C LEU A 49 2.56 8.21 -10.44
N VAL A 50 1.58 8.44 -9.56
CA VAL A 50 0.69 9.62 -9.62
C VAL A 50 1.47 10.92 -9.53
N PHE A 51 2.45 11.00 -8.63
CA PHE A 51 3.21 12.23 -8.39
C PHE A 51 4.52 12.32 -9.17
N ASP A 52 4.74 11.42 -10.13
CA ASP A 52 5.96 11.40 -10.94
C ASP A 52 7.23 11.42 -10.08
N LEU A 53 7.33 10.51 -9.11
CA LEU A 53 8.42 10.49 -8.15
C LEU A 53 9.61 9.71 -8.69
N GLU A 54 10.79 10.28 -8.53
CA GLU A 54 12.05 9.59 -8.73
C GLU A 54 12.48 8.88 -7.43
N VAL A 55 13.20 7.78 -7.58
CA VAL A 55 13.60 6.90 -6.47
C VAL A 55 15.09 6.65 -6.58
N ASP A 56 15.84 6.98 -5.53
CA ASP A 56 17.28 6.71 -5.46
C ASP A 56 17.57 5.25 -5.03
N GLU A 57 18.84 4.89 -4.98
CA GLU A 57 19.31 3.56 -4.55
C GLU A 57 18.93 3.20 -3.11
N ASN A 58 18.61 4.20 -2.28
CA ASN A 58 18.18 4.06 -0.89
C ASN A 58 16.65 4.09 -0.74
N ASP A 59 15.92 4.00 -1.85
CA ASP A 59 14.46 4.14 -1.96
C ASP A 59 13.93 5.51 -1.50
N ASN A 60 14.77 6.55 -1.36
CA ASN A 60 14.31 7.89 -1.05
C ASN A 60 13.55 8.49 -2.24
N TRP A 61 12.48 9.23 -1.95
CA TRP A 61 11.66 9.83 -3.00
C TRP A 61 12.10 11.26 -3.25
N SER A 62 12.44 11.57 -4.50
CA SER A 62 12.69 12.91 -5.00
C SER A 62 11.58 13.33 -5.96
N LYS A 63 11.50 14.63 -6.23
CA LYS A 63 10.64 15.14 -7.30
C LYS A 63 11.19 14.65 -8.64
N GLY A 64 10.35 14.05 -9.46
CA GLY A 64 10.62 13.89 -10.87
C GLY A 64 10.26 15.15 -11.64
N ARG A 65 10.25 15.02 -12.97
CA ARG A 65 10.12 16.16 -13.89
C ARG A 65 8.81 16.91 -13.74
N ASN A 66 7.72 16.18 -13.47
CA ASN A 66 6.36 16.71 -13.47
C ASN A 66 5.73 16.80 -12.08
N THR A 67 6.45 16.43 -11.01
CA THR A 67 5.90 16.40 -9.64
C THR A 67 5.25 17.72 -9.24
N ASP A 68 5.90 18.86 -9.53
CA ASP A 68 5.38 20.17 -9.13
C ASP A 68 4.09 20.54 -9.89
N ILE A 69 4.01 20.19 -11.18
CA ILE A 69 2.80 20.39 -12.00
C ILE A 69 1.65 19.55 -11.46
N VAL A 70 1.90 18.28 -11.14
CA VAL A 70 0.89 17.39 -10.56
C VAL A 70 0.38 17.95 -9.23
N ILE A 71 1.28 18.36 -8.34
CA ILE A 71 0.91 18.97 -7.05
C ILE A 71 0.05 20.23 -7.26
N GLU A 72 0.41 21.08 -8.21
CA GLU A 72 -0.36 22.27 -8.55
C GLU A 72 -1.78 21.91 -9.01
N GLU A 73 -1.94 20.91 -9.87
CA GLU A 73 -3.25 20.44 -10.35
C GLU A 73 -4.13 19.90 -9.23
N PHE A 74 -3.56 19.11 -8.32
CA PHE A 74 -4.26 18.67 -7.11
C PHE A 74 -4.71 19.85 -6.24
N ASN A 75 -3.85 20.85 -6.08
CA ASN A 75 -4.11 22.05 -5.29
C ASN A 75 -5.21 22.93 -5.93
N LYS A 76 -5.23 23.08 -7.27
CA LYS A 76 -6.32 23.76 -8.01
C LYS A 76 -7.67 23.09 -7.77
N LYS A 77 -7.70 21.76 -7.63
CA LYS A 77 -8.88 20.97 -7.25
C LYS A 77 -9.18 20.97 -5.74
N GLY A 78 -8.50 21.83 -4.98
CA GLY A 78 -8.71 22.04 -3.55
C GLY A 78 -8.15 20.95 -2.64
N CYS A 79 -7.25 20.09 -3.14
CA CYS A 79 -6.52 19.12 -2.33
C CYS A 79 -5.21 19.77 -1.87
N LYS A 80 -5.22 20.57 -0.80
CA LYS A 80 -4.04 21.28 -0.29
C LYS A 80 -2.91 20.31 0.11
N ILE A 81 -2.03 19.95 -0.82
CA ILE A 81 -0.94 18.99 -0.64
C ILE A 81 0.41 19.63 -0.97
N THR A 82 1.46 19.15 -0.30
CA THR A 82 2.85 19.56 -0.54
C THR A 82 3.73 18.34 -0.81
N PHE A 83 4.87 18.56 -1.45
CA PHE A 83 5.85 17.49 -1.69
C PHE A 83 6.37 16.85 -0.38
N GLN A 84 6.58 17.66 0.67
CA GLN A 84 7.00 17.17 1.97
C GLN A 84 5.99 16.19 2.59
N GLU A 85 4.68 16.45 2.41
CA GLU A 85 3.62 15.54 2.86
C GLU A 85 3.58 14.25 2.04
N ILE A 86 3.87 14.33 0.73
CA ILE A 86 4.00 13.14 -0.14
C ILE A 86 5.19 12.27 0.29
N GLN A 87 6.34 12.87 0.56
CA GLN A 87 7.51 12.14 1.08
C GLN A 87 7.21 11.52 2.45
N SER A 88 6.55 12.27 3.34
CA SER A 88 6.18 11.79 4.68
C SER A 88 5.12 10.69 4.65
N ALA A 89 4.36 10.55 3.56
CA ALA A 89 3.38 9.49 3.35
C ALA A 89 4.00 8.13 2.98
N LYS A 90 5.30 8.08 2.70
CA LYS A 90 6.04 6.83 2.53
C LYS A 90 6.04 6.07 3.85
N VAL A 91 5.54 4.84 3.81
CA VAL A 91 5.61 3.91 4.95
C VAL A 91 6.17 2.58 4.48
N PHE A 92 7.02 1.97 5.30
CA PHE A 92 7.36 0.56 5.18
C PHE A 92 6.35 -0.30 5.95
N TYR A 93 6.22 -1.58 5.59
CA TYR A 93 5.31 -2.47 6.31
C TYR A 93 5.67 -2.58 7.80
N SER A 94 6.97 -2.56 8.13
CA SER A 94 7.49 -2.49 9.50
C SER A 94 6.97 -1.29 10.30
N ASP A 95 6.66 -0.18 9.64
CA ASP A 95 6.37 1.10 10.27
C ASP A 95 4.88 1.32 10.52
N ILE A 96 4.01 0.43 9.99
CA ILE A 96 2.56 0.50 10.16
C ILE A 96 2.19 0.49 11.66
N LYS A 97 2.97 -0.21 12.49
CA LYS A 97 2.80 -0.22 13.95
C LYS A 97 3.76 0.76 14.61
N GLY A 98 3.50 2.05 14.47
CA GLY A 98 4.19 3.08 15.28
C GLY A 98 4.40 4.43 14.61
N ASN A 99 4.32 4.52 13.28
CA ASN A 99 4.56 5.78 12.57
C ASN A 99 3.27 6.56 12.30
N ASN A 100 2.64 7.08 13.37
CA ASN A 100 1.36 7.78 13.29
C ASN A 100 1.39 9.00 12.34
N LYS A 101 2.49 9.76 12.30
CA LYS A 101 2.63 10.93 11.42
C LYS A 101 2.66 10.55 9.94
N ALA A 102 3.37 9.48 9.60
CA ALA A 102 3.40 8.99 8.22
C ALA A 102 2.05 8.41 7.80
N LEU A 103 1.34 7.75 8.72
CA LEU A 103 -0.02 7.26 8.47
C LEU A 103 -1.04 8.39 8.25
N GLU A 104 -0.96 9.47 9.03
CA GLU A 104 -1.79 10.67 8.82
C GLU A 104 -1.50 11.33 7.46
N SER A 105 -0.22 11.52 7.15
CA SER A 105 0.20 12.06 5.85
C SER A 105 -0.29 11.16 4.71
N ARG A 106 -0.12 9.84 4.84
CA ARG A 106 -0.61 8.86 3.87
C ARG A 106 -2.12 8.92 3.70
N LYS A 107 -2.89 9.02 4.79
CA LYS A 107 -4.34 9.17 4.71
C LYS A 107 -4.72 10.42 3.92
N LYS A 108 -4.11 11.56 4.22
CA LYS A 108 -4.32 12.83 3.52
C LYS A 108 -4.03 12.72 2.02
N ILE A 109 -2.91 12.10 1.64
CA ILE A 109 -2.53 11.91 0.23
C ILE A 109 -3.52 11.01 -0.50
N PHE A 110 -3.95 9.89 0.10
CA PHE A 110 -4.92 9.00 -0.54
C PHE A 110 -6.33 9.60 -0.62
N GLU A 111 -6.73 10.45 0.33
CA GLU A 111 -7.96 11.24 0.23
C GLU A 111 -7.89 12.23 -0.93
N ALA A 112 -6.73 12.89 -1.13
CA ALA A 112 -6.50 13.77 -2.27
C ALA A 112 -6.58 13.02 -3.60
N ILE A 113 -5.94 11.85 -3.71
CA ILE A 113 -5.99 10.98 -4.91
C ILE A 113 -7.43 10.55 -5.19
N LYS A 114 -8.17 10.14 -4.15
CA LYS A 114 -9.57 9.74 -4.29
C LYS A 114 -10.44 10.90 -4.80
N LYS A 115 -10.33 12.08 -4.17
CA LYS A 115 -11.06 13.28 -4.58
C LYS A 115 -10.73 13.69 -6.01
N TYR A 116 -9.46 13.59 -6.41
CA TYR A 116 -9.04 13.85 -7.79
C TYR A 116 -9.74 12.91 -8.78
N LYS A 117 -9.73 11.60 -8.51
CA LYS A 117 -10.41 10.59 -9.33
C LYS A 117 -11.92 10.80 -9.41
N GLU A 118 -12.56 11.17 -8.30
CA GLU A 118 -13.99 11.48 -8.27
C GLU A 118 -14.33 12.71 -9.13
N VAL A 119 -13.54 13.79 -9.02
CA VAL A 119 -13.71 15.00 -9.84
C VAL A 119 -13.50 14.70 -11.33
N GLU A 120 -12.51 13.87 -11.69
CA GLU A 120 -12.34 13.44 -13.10
C GLU A 120 -13.51 12.58 -13.60
N SER A 121 -14.00 11.65 -12.78
CA SER A 121 -15.11 10.76 -13.17
C SER A 121 -16.44 11.49 -13.42
N LEU A 122 -16.62 12.69 -12.86
CA LEU A 122 -17.81 13.52 -13.02
C LEU A 122 -17.80 14.35 -14.32
N GLY A 123 -16.75 14.25 -15.14
CA GLY A 123 -16.73 14.77 -16.52
C GLY A 123 -16.61 16.30 -16.67
N ASP A 124 -16.44 17.05 -15.58
CA ASP A 124 -16.58 18.51 -15.59
C ASP A 124 -15.25 19.28 -15.78
N ILE A 125 -14.09 18.59 -15.82
CA ILE A 125 -12.78 19.25 -16.07
C ILE A 125 -11.84 18.28 -16.81
N GLY A 126 -11.56 18.56 -18.10
CA GLY A 126 -10.32 18.18 -18.78
C GLY A 126 -9.95 16.69 -18.79
N ASN A 127 -10.77 15.90 -19.49
CA ASN A 127 -10.81 14.44 -19.52
C ASN A 127 -9.61 13.72 -20.18
N GLY A 128 -8.34 14.05 -19.88
CA GLY A 128 -7.23 13.32 -20.51
C GLY A 128 -5.83 13.54 -19.96
N ALA A 129 -5.45 14.73 -19.51
CA ALA A 129 -4.02 15.03 -19.38
C ALA A 129 -3.24 14.17 -18.37
N LEU A 130 -3.78 13.90 -17.17
CA LEU A 130 -3.07 13.08 -16.17
C LEU A 130 -3.26 11.58 -16.42
N GLN A 131 -4.44 11.13 -16.83
CA GLN A 131 -4.68 9.73 -17.20
C GLN A 131 -3.89 9.33 -18.48
N ASP A 132 -3.87 10.17 -19.51
CA ASP A 132 -3.06 9.97 -20.72
C ASP A 132 -1.56 10.07 -20.43
N TYR A 133 -1.14 10.95 -19.50
CA TYR A 133 0.24 10.97 -19.01
C TYR A 133 0.62 9.68 -18.29
N LEU A 134 -0.23 9.19 -17.38
CA LEU A 134 0.02 7.94 -16.65
C LEU A 134 -0.04 6.71 -17.56
N VAL A 135 -0.95 6.67 -18.54
CA VAL A 135 -1.05 5.61 -19.56
C VAL A 135 0.16 5.64 -20.50
N SER A 136 0.59 6.81 -20.98
CA SER A 136 1.75 6.94 -21.87
C SER A 136 3.08 6.60 -21.20
N GLN A 137 3.23 6.86 -19.89
CA GLN A 137 4.40 6.40 -19.13
C GLN A 137 4.41 4.88 -18.90
N LEU A 138 3.24 4.24 -18.79
CA LEU A 138 3.13 2.78 -18.66
C LEU A 138 3.35 2.03 -19.99
N ASP A 139 2.95 2.61 -21.12
CA ASP A 139 3.05 1.96 -22.44
C ASP A 139 4.50 1.90 -22.99
N TRP A 140 5.40 2.79 -22.53
CA TRP A 140 6.85 2.72 -22.83
C TRP A 140 7.52 1.48 -22.20
N GLN A 141 7.06 0.97 -21.06
CA GLN A 141 7.69 -0.18 -20.41
C GLN A 141 7.30 -1.54 -21.04
N THR A 142 6.42 -1.56 -22.04
CA THR A 142 5.90 -2.78 -22.69
C THR A 142 6.35 -2.98 -24.15
N LYS A 143 7.30 -2.18 -24.65
CA LYS A 143 7.99 -2.38 -25.93
C LYS A 143 9.48 -2.59 -25.73
#